data_AF-A0A359M5S6-F1
#
_entry.id   AF-A0A359M5S6-F1
#
_cell.length_a   1.000
_cell.length_b   1.000
_cell.length_c   1.000
_cell.angle_alpha   90.00
_cell.angle_beta   90.00
_cell.angle_gamma   90.00
#
_symmetry.space_group_name_H-M   'P 1'
#
loop_
_entity.id
_entity.type
_entity.pdbx_description
1 polymer ?
#
loop_
_entity_poly.entity_id
_entity_poly.type
_entity_poly.pdbx_seq_one_letter_code
_entity_poly.pdbx_strand_id
1 'polypeptide(L)'
;MTRREALKSATAAACAAAAHPVAAQGSSGPRLWYRQPAARWNEALPVGNGHLGAMIFGGVHRERIQLNEHSLWSGRTVDDNPPETLAALPQVRSLLFEGRYAEANRLAQEKMMAPMNTESFGSYQTLGDLTLEFAHAGALTDYRRELDLGDAVARVSYRVGGAACTRTIFASFPARALVIRIETTAPEGLSFRASLSRPKDATVAQDGATVAMTGQPQPHGVEFAAHLACLAEGGRVALESDGYRVEGARAATLLLTAATSLDEPAPAARSLRVLAAARTQSFAQLSAAHAADYRRLFKALSLELDTAAPQRPTDERLAAVKKGGADPHLALTYFHYGRYLLIASSRAGSLPANLQ
;
A
#
# COMPACT_ATOMS: atom_id res chain seq x y z
N MET A 1 -37.85 42.88 -5.14
CA MET A 1 -38.08 41.44 -4.98
C MET A 1 -36.77 40.76 -4.66
N THR A 2 -36.60 40.39 -3.40
CA THR A 2 -35.38 39.78 -2.86
C THR A 2 -35.39 38.26 -3.00
N ARG A 3 -34.20 37.64 -3.03
CA ARG A 3 -33.85 36.20 -3.17
C ARG A 3 -34.63 35.17 -2.32
N ARG A 4 -35.59 35.60 -1.50
CA ARG A 4 -36.42 34.80 -0.60
C ARG A 4 -37.81 34.46 -1.15
N GLU A 5 -38.21 35.04 -2.28
CA GLU A 5 -39.52 34.75 -2.94
C GLU A 5 -39.42 33.71 -4.07
N ALA A 6 -38.21 33.37 -4.54
CA ALA A 6 -38.02 32.40 -5.62
C ALA A 6 -38.09 30.92 -5.18
N LEU A 7 -38.35 30.64 -3.90
CA LEU A 7 -38.31 29.27 -3.34
C LEU A 7 -39.70 28.67 -3.00
N LYS A 8 -40.80 29.22 -3.51
CA LYS A 8 -42.16 28.77 -3.16
C LYS A 8 -43.11 28.43 -4.32
N SER A 9 -42.61 28.15 -5.51
CA SER A 9 -43.46 27.70 -6.62
C SER A 9 -42.76 26.73 -7.55
N ALA A 10 -42.99 25.43 -7.33
CA ALA A 10 -43.23 24.43 -8.38
C ALA A 10 -43.26 23.02 -7.76
N THR A 11 -44.44 22.62 -7.31
CA THR A 11 -44.80 21.22 -7.08
C THR A 11 -45.15 20.56 -8.41
N ALA A 12 -44.66 19.33 -8.59
CA ALA A 12 -45.22 18.23 -9.37
C ALA A 12 -45.51 18.44 -10.88
N ALA A 13 -44.62 17.91 -11.71
CA ALA A 13 -45.00 17.32 -13.00
C ALA A 13 -44.25 15.99 -13.18
N ALA A 14 -44.99 14.89 -13.11
CA ALA A 14 -44.51 13.57 -13.47
C ALA A 14 -44.43 13.45 -15.00
N CYS A 15 -43.24 13.22 -15.53
CA CYS A 15 -43.05 12.73 -16.89
C CYS A 15 -42.15 11.51 -16.86
N ALA A 16 -42.72 10.37 -17.22
CA ALA A 16 -41.98 9.17 -17.58
C ALA A 16 -41.12 9.47 -18.82
N ALA A 17 -39.81 9.57 -18.63
CA ALA A 17 -38.84 9.61 -19.72
C ALA A 17 -38.10 8.28 -19.73
N ALA A 18 -38.17 7.58 -20.87
CA ALA A 18 -37.46 6.35 -21.13
C ALA A 18 -35.96 6.54 -20.81
N ALA A 19 -35.42 5.66 -19.97
CA ALA A 19 -34.02 5.65 -19.63
C ALA A 19 -33.21 5.24 -20.88
N HIS A 20 -32.72 6.23 -21.62
CA HIS A 20 -31.57 6.01 -22.48
C HIS A 20 -30.33 5.90 -21.60
N PRO A 21 -29.48 4.88 -21.81
CA PRO A 21 -28.24 4.77 -21.07
C PRO A 21 -27.40 5.99 -21.44
N VAL A 22 -27.18 6.87 -20.47
CA VAL A 22 -26.13 7.88 -20.56
C VAL A 22 -24.83 7.10 -20.65
N ALA A 23 -24.27 7.04 -21.85
CA ALA A 23 -22.91 6.58 -22.06
C ALA A 23 -22.01 7.42 -21.15
N ALA A 24 -21.42 6.77 -20.14
CA ALA A 24 -20.46 7.38 -19.27
C ALA A 24 -19.29 7.89 -20.11
N GLN A 25 -19.25 9.20 -20.37
CA GLN A 25 -18.05 9.86 -20.87
C GLN A 25 -16.99 9.68 -19.79
N GLY A 26 -16.02 8.82 -20.06
CA GLY A 26 -15.00 8.42 -19.11
C GLY A 26 -14.12 9.59 -18.73
N SER A 27 -14.33 10.15 -17.53
CA SER A 27 -13.27 10.85 -16.83
C SER A 27 -12.24 9.81 -16.40
N SER A 28 -11.29 9.47 -17.28
CA SER A 28 -10.19 8.58 -16.91
C SER A 28 -9.27 9.35 -15.95
N GLY A 29 -9.52 9.24 -14.64
CA GLY A 29 -8.66 9.80 -13.61
C GLY A 29 -7.20 9.33 -13.78
N PRO A 30 -6.22 10.06 -13.19
CA PRO A 30 -4.81 9.76 -13.36
C PRO A 30 -4.50 8.33 -12.88
N ARG A 31 -3.82 7.55 -13.71
CA ARG A 31 -3.57 6.12 -13.46
C ARG A 31 -2.23 5.67 -14.02
N LEU A 32 -1.59 4.74 -13.31
CA LEU A 32 -0.46 3.98 -13.82
C LEU A 32 -0.98 2.62 -14.29
N TRP A 33 -0.58 2.13 -15.48
CA TRP A 33 -1.03 0.82 -15.94
C TRP A 33 -0.03 0.13 -16.87
N TYR A 34 -0.08 -1.20 -16.88
CA TYR A 34 0.89 -2.09 -17.54
C TYR A 34 0.19 -3.33 -18.11
N ARG A 35 0.79 -3.94 -19.14
CA ARG A 35 0.28 -5.15 -19.83
C ARG A 35 0.97 -6.43 -19.40
N GLN A 36 1.80 -6.37 -18.36
CA GLN A 36 2.58 -7.48 -17.84
C GLN A 36 2.77 -7.38 -16.32
N PRO A 37 2.90 -8.50 -15.60
CA PRO A 37 3.29 -8.50 -14.19
C PRO A 37 4.64 -7.79 -13.96
N ALA A 38 4.86 -7.32 -12.73
CA ALA A 38 6.15 -6.81 -12.30
C ALA A 38 7.15 -7.97 -12.19
N ALA A 39 8.33 -7.83 -12.80
CA ALA A 39 9.41 -8.81 -12.68
C ALA A 39 10.28 -8.54 -11.43
N ARG A 40 10.27 -7.31 -10.93
CA ARG A 40 11.06 -6.85 -9.78
C ARG A 40 10.29 -5.80 -8.97
N TRP A 41 10.77 -5.55 -7.76
CA TRP A 41 10.10 -4.66 -6.79
C TRP A 41 9.85 -3.24 -7.34
N ASN A 42 10.81 -2.65 -8.06
CA ASN A 42 10.67 -1.31 -8.67
C ASN A 42 9.58 -1.20 -9.76
N GLU A 43 8.99 -2.32 -10.18
CA GLU A 43 7.88 -2.35 -11.16
C GLU A 43 6.53 -2.61 -10.49
N ALA A 44 6.52 -3.00 -9.22
CA ALA A 44 5.30 -3.25 -8.46
C ALA A 44 4.59 -1.93 -8.10
N LEU A 45 3.28 -2.01 -7.89
CA LEU A 45 2.44 -0.84 -7.63
C LEU A 45 2.26 -0.67 -6.11
N PRO A 46 2.61 0.49 -5.53
CA PRO A 46 2.39 0.74 -4.11
C PRO A 46 0.93 1.02 -3.81
N VAL A 47 0.43 0.51 -2.70
CA VAL A 47 -0.78 0.98 -2.00
C VAL A 47 -0.45 1.21 -0.53
N GLY A 48 -1.09 2.19 0.11
CA GLY A 48 -0.82 2.48 1.52
C GLY A 48 -1.89 3.34 2.18
N ASN A 49 -1.94 3.27 3.51
CA ASN A 49 -2.85 4.07 4.34
C ASN A 49 -2.11 4.90 5.40
N GLY A 50 -0.81 5.14 5.23
CA GLY A 50 0.09 5.78 6.19
C GLY A 50 0.66 4.82 7.24
N HIS A 51 -0.03 3.73 7.57
CA HIS A 51 0.43 2.73 8.55
C HIS A 51 0.87 1.43 7.86
N LEU A 52 -0.02 0.85 7.06
CA LEU A 52 0.23 -0.34 6.26
C LEU A 52 0.50 0.08 4.82
N GLY A 53 1.55 -0.50 4.25
CA GLY A 53 1.91 -0.39 2.84
C GLY A 53 1.99 -1.76 2.18
N ALA A 54 1.77 -1.81 0.88
CA ALA A 54 1.98 -3.01 0.10
C ALA A 54 2.43 -2.71 -1.33
N MET A 55 3.31 -3.56 -1.87
CA MET A 55 3.79 -3.50 -3.25
C MET A 55 3.21 -4.68 -4.05
N ILE A 56 2.37 -4.37 -5.04
CA ILE A 56 1.58 -5.35 -5.79
C ILE A 56 2.29 -5.75 -7.08
N PHE A 57 2.68 -7.02 -7.21
CA PHE A 57 3.43 -7.49 -8.37
C PHE A 57 2.53 -7.80 -9.57
N GLY A 58 1.32 -8.31 -9.35
CA GLY A 58 0.36 -8.62 -10.42
C GLY A 58 0.54 -10.00 -11.05
N GLY A 59 1.20 -10.96 -10.39
CA GLY A 59 1.45 -12.29 -10.98
C GLY A 59 0.19 -13.13 -11.20
N VAL A 60 0.09 -13.85 -12.32
CA VAL A 60 -1.13 -14.61 -12.69
C VAL A 60 -1.26 -15.89 -11.85
N HIS A 61 -0.28 -16.79 -11.94
CA HIS A 61 -0.27 -18.05 -11.19
C HIS A 61 0.22 -17.87 -9.76
N ARG A 62 1.20 -16.98 -9.56
CA ARG A 62 1.77 -16.65 -8.27
C ARG A 62 1.82 -15.14 -8.10
N GLU A 63 0.94 -14.60 -7.28
CA GLU A 63 0.95 -13.21 -6.88
C GLU A 63 1.86 -13.02 -5.66
N ARG A 64 2.62 -11.94 -5.65
CA ARG A 64 3.42 -11.52 -4.50
C ARG A 64 2.96 -10.12 -4.10
N ILE A 65 2.55 -9.99 -2.85
CA ILE A 65 2.21 -8.72 -2.24
C ILE A 65 3.23 -8.53 -1.12
N GLN A 66 4.25 -7.72 -1.38
CA GLN A 66 5.23 -7.38 -0.35
C GLN A 66 4.62 -6.36 0.61
N LEU A 67 4.83 -6.55 1.91
CA LEU A 67 4.13 -5.85 2.98
C LEU A 67 5.08 -4.97 3.79
N ASN A 68 4.56 -3.82 4.20
CA ASN A 68 5.21 -2.87 5.08
C ASN A 68 4.26 -2.41 6.19
N GLU A 69 4.85 -2.16 7.36
CA GLU A 69 4.22 -1.54 8.52
C GLU A 69 5.14 -0.38 8.92
N HIS A 70 4.60 0.84 9.06
CA HIS A 70 5.38 2.07 9.13
C HIS A 70 6.35 2.16 10.33
N SER A 71 6.03 1.49 11.43
CA SER A 71 6.73 1.54 12.71
C SER A 71 7.60 0.30 12.95
N LEU A 72 7.73 -0.58 11.95
CA LEU A 72 8.61 -1.75 12.01
C LEU A 72 10.08 -1.40 11.72
N TRP A 73 10.85 -1.21 12.78
CA TRP A 73 12.27 -0.86 12.74
C TRP A 73 13.12 -1.87 13.54
N SER A 74 14.34 -2.10 13.06
CA SER A 74 15.40 -2.69 13.89
C SER A 74 16.06 -1.62 14.77
N GLY A 75 16.98 -2.04 15.63
CA GLY A 75 17.68 -1.15 16.57
C GLY A 75 16.96 -1.01 17.90
N ARG A 76 17.56 -0.21 18.78
CA ARG A 76 17.07 0.13 20.13
C ARG A 76 17.58 1.51 20.51
N THR A 77 16.95 2.12 21.50
CA THR A 77 17.50 3.32 22.12
C THR A 77 18.85 2.99 22.79
N VAL A 78 19.89 3.74 22.44
CA VAL A 78 21.22 3.69 23.07
C VAL A 78 21.65 5.13 23.33
N ASP A 79 22.27 5.38 24.48
CA ASP A 79 22.99 6.64 24.70
C ASP A 79 24.43 6.49 24.20
N ASP A 80 24.67 6.86 22.95
CA ASP A 80 25.97 6.80 22.27
C ASP A 80 26.60 8.18 22.08
N ASN A 81 26.13 9.19 22.84
CA ASN A 81 26.71 10.52 22.84
C ASN A 81 28.16 10.47 23.38
N PRO A 82 29.17 10.91 22.60
CA PRO A 82 30.55 10.91 23.10
C PRO A 82 30.70 11.91 24.26
N PRO A 83 31.14 11.48 25.46
CA PRO A 83 31.26 12.37 26.62
C PRO A 83 32.30 13.48 26.41
N GLU A 84 33.28 13.26 25.53
CA GLU A 84 34.33 14.22 25.19
C GLU A 84 33.83 15.36 24.29
N THR A 85 32.63 15.26 23.72
CA THR A 85 32.10 16.23 22.73
C THR A 85 32.17 17.66 23.25
N LEU A 86 31.72 17.88 24.50
CA LEU A 86 31.68 19.21 25.10
C LEU A 86 33.08 19.79 25.32
N ALA A 87 34.04 18.95 25.74
CA ALA A 87 35.42 19.36 25.99
C ALA A 87 36.20 19.62 24.68
N ALA A 88 35.91 18.88 23.61
CA ALA A 88 36.57 19.03 22.31
C ALA A 88 36.06 20.24 21.50
N LEU A 89 34.80 20.64 21.69
CA LEU A 89 34.16 21.74 20.97
C LEU A 89 34.97 23.06 20.90
N PRO A 90 35.54 23.61 21.99
CA PRO A 90 36.34 24.84 21.92
C PRO A 90 37.62 24.67 21.09
N GLN A 91 38.27 23.50 21.17
CA GLN A 91 39.51 23.21 20.43
C GLN A 91 39.23 23.08 18.92
N VAL A 92 38.15 22.38 18.55
CA VAL A 92 37.71 22.28 17.16
C VAL A 92 37.41 23.66 16.59
N ARG A 93 36.70 24.52 17.34
CA ARG A 93 36.43 25.91 16.92
C ARG A 93 37.71 26.73 16.72
N SER A 94 38.69 26.63 17.62
CA SER A 94 39.99 27.31 17.47
C SER A 94 40.70 26.89 16.19
N LEU A 95 40.80 25.59 15.93
CA LEU A 95 41.42 25.05 14.72
C LEU A 95 40.73 25.54 13.44
N LEU A 96 39.39 25.67 13.43
CA LEU A 96 38.66 26.23 12.30
C LEU A 96 38.97 27.72 12.08
N PHE A 97 39.05 28.53 13.14
CA PHE A 97 39.39 29.95 13.05
C PHE A 97 40.85 30.19 12.64
N GLU A 98 41.76 29.28 12.99
CA GLU A 98 43.17 29.27 12.58
C GLU A 98 43.38 28.76 11.14
N GLY A 99 42.33 28.31 10.44
CA GLY A 99 42.42 27.74 9.09
C GLY A 99 42.93 26.30 9.03
N ARG A 100 43.00 25.60 10.17
CA ARG A 100 43.53 24.23 10.31
C ARG A 100 42.42 23.18 10.15
N TYR A 101 41.75 23.20 8.99
CA TYR A 101 40.54 22.40 8.74
C TYR A 101 40.72 20.88 8.87
N ALA A 102 41.85 20.34 8.39
CA ALA A 102 42.13 18.91 8.46
C ALA A 102 42.28 18.41 9.91
N GLU A 103 42.88 19.24 10.78
CA GLU A 103 43.05 18.93 12.19
C GLU A 103 41.74 19.09 12.96
N ALA A 104 40.96 20.14 12.65
CA ALA A 104 39.61 20.32 13.19
C ALA A 104 38.71 19.12 12.87
N ASN A 105 38.72 18.67 11.61
CA ASN A 105 37.95 17.50 11.19
C ASN A 105 38.40 16.23 11.92
N ARG A 106 39.71 15.99 12.02
CA ARG A 106 40.23 14.80 12.73
C ARG A 106 39.78 14.78 14.20
N LEU A 107 39.91 15.92 14.89
CA LEU A 107 39.50 16.05 16.29
C LEU A 107 37.99 15.87 16.48
N ALA A 108 37.18 16.44 15.58
CA ALA A 108 35.72 16.27 15.61
C ALA A 108 35.31 14.81 15.37
N GLN A 109 35.90 14.13 14.40
CA GLN A 109 35.66 12.70 14.14
C GLN A 109 36.05 11.83 15.34
N GLU A 110 37.15 12.15 16.03
CA GLU A 110 37.63 11.38 17.17
C GLU A 110 36.82 11.60 18.45
N LYS A 111 36.36 12.84 18.72
CA LYS A 111 35.82 13.22 20.03
C LYS A 111 34.34 13.61 20.04
N MET A 112 33.76 13.87 18.87
CA MET A 112 32.40 14.43 18.77
C MET A 112 31.43 13.56 17.95
N MET A 113 31.91 12.50 17.30
CA MET A 113 31.07 11.59 16.54
C MET A 113 30.82 10.30 17.31
N ALA A 114 29.55 9.95 17.48
CA ALA A 114 29.15 8.66 17.99
C ALA A 114 29.68 7.55 17.05
N PRO A 115 30.19 6.43 17.59
CA PRO A 115 30.63 5.32 16.76
C PRO A 115 29.44 4.77 15.97
N MET A 116 29.60 4.67 14.66
CA MET A 116 28.56 4.07 13.81
C MET A 116 28.38 2.61 14.21
N ASN A 117 27.20 2.28 14.73
CA ASN A 117 26.83 0.94 15.13
C ASN A 117 25.43 0.58 14.61
N THR A 118 25.12 -0.71 14.56
CA THR A 118 23.82 -1.22 14.09
C THR A 118 22.77 -1.32 15.20
N GLU A 119 23.14 -0.96 16.43
CA GLU A 119 22.25 -1.04 17.60
C GLU A 119 21.39 0.21 17.74
N SER A 120 21.97 1.41 17.62
CA SER A 120 21.31 2.68 17.95
C SER A 120 20.46 3.23 16.80
N PHE A 121 20.97 3.24 15.58
CA PHE A 121 20.28 3.85 14.43
C PHE A 121 19.24 2.94 13.79
N GLY A 122 19.46 1.62 13.86
CA GLY A 122 18.55 0.64 13.26
C GLY A 122 18.34 0.82 11.76
N SER A 123 17.31 0.17 11.22
CA SER A 123 16.87 0.35 9.84
C SER A 123 15.42 -0.07 9.68
N TYR A 124 14.70 0.60 8.76
CA TYR A 124 13.34 0.23 8.41
C TYR A 124 13.28 -1.18 7.85
N GLN A 125 12.33 -2.00 8.29
CA GLN A 125 12.25 -3.41 7.93
C GLN A 125 10.99 -3.74 7.13
N THR A 126 11.09 -4.77 6.28
CA THR A 126 9.92 -5.40 5.66
C THR A 126 9.09 -6.14 6.72
N LEU A 127 7.76 -6.05 6.59
CA LEU A 127 6.84 -6.89 7.37
C LEU A 127 6.88 -8.33 6.86
N GLY A 128 7.01 -8.51 5.55
CA GLY A 128 7.04 -9.82 4.90
C GLY A 128 6.36 -9.80 3.54
N ASP A 129 5.87 -10.96 3.12
CA ASP A 129 5.16 -11.18 1.86
C ASP A 129 3.87 -11.96 2.13
N LEU A 130 2.77 -11.51 1.50
CA LEU A 130 1.60 -12.33 1.25
C LEU A 130 1.70 -12.90 -0.17
N THR A 131 1.76 -14.23 -0.28
CA THR A 131 1.80 -14.94 -1.56
C THR A 131 0.43 -15.54 -1.85
N LEU A 132 -0.05 -15.40 -3.09
CA LEU A 132 -1.26 -16.10 -3.57
C LEU A 132 -0.88 -17.02 -4.72
N GLU A 133 -1.15 -18.32 -4.57
CA GLU A 133 -0.85 -19.36 -5.57
C GLU A 133 -2.17 -19.88 -6.13
N PHE A 134 -2.48 -19.50 -7.36
CA PHE A 134 -3.75 -19.79 -8.01
C PHE A 134 -3.71 -21.09 -8.82
N ALA A 135 -4.76 -21.91 -8.67
CA ALA A 135 -4.97 -23.11 -9.48
C ALA A 135 -5.60 -22.76 -10.84
N HIS A 136 -4.96 -21.86 -11.59
CA HIS A 136 -5.39 -21.43 -12.92
C HIS A 136 -5.11 -22.51 -13.98
N ALA A 137 -6.07 -22.75 -14.86
CA ALA A 137 -5.92 -23.64 -16.01
C ALA A 137 -6.38 -22.98 -17.32
N GLY A 138 -5.62 -23.17 -18.40
CA GLY A 138 -5.95 -22.66 -19.73
C GLY A 138 -5.18 -21.40 -20.15
N ALA A 139 -5.52 -20.88 -21.33
CA ALA A 139 -4.78 -19.78 -21.96
C ALA A 139 -5.02 -18.43 -21.25
N LEU A 140 -3.94 -17.67 -21.04
CA LEU A 140 -3.95 -16.32 -20.49
C LEU A 140 -4.19 -15.29 -21.60
N THR A 141 -5.17 -14.42 -21.41
CA THR A 141 -5.48 -13.30 -22.32
C THR A 141 -5.88 -12.05 -21.52
N ASP A 142 -5.93 -10.90 -22.20
CA ASP A 142 -6.44 -9.62 -21.68
C ASP A 142 -5.81 -9.17 -20.35
N TYR A 143 -4.53 -9.47 -20.13
CA TYR A 143 -3.85 -9.06 -18.92
C TYR A 143 -3.69 -7.54 -18.83
N ARG A 144 -4.01 -7.00 -17.65
CA ARG A 144 -3.75 -5.61 -17.26
C ARG A 144 -3.55 -5.53 -15.76
N ARG A 145 -2.58 -4.73 -15.33
CA ARG A 145 -2.49 -4.23 -13.95
C ARG A 145 -2.46 -2.72 -13.94
N GLU A 146 -3.08 -2.11 -12.94
CA GLU A 146 -3.15 -0.65 -12.82
C GLU A 146 -3.22 -0.19 -11.37
N LEU A 147 -2.83 1.06 -11.15
CA LEU A 147 -3.05 1.82 -9.93
C LEU A 147 -3.85 3.07 -10.31
N ASP A 148 -5.09 3.14 -9.84
CA ASP A 148 -5.93 4.31 -9.96
C ASP A 148 -5.58 5.31 -8.85
N LEU A 149 -5.04 6.47 -9.23
CA LEU A 149 -4.64 7.50 -8.28
C LEU A 149 -5.83 8.33 -7.79
N GLY A 150 -6.96 8.31 -8.48
CA GLY A 150 -8.20 8.98 -8.05
C GLY A 150 -8.89 8.24 -6.91
N ASP A 151 -8.70 6.92 -6.84
CA ASP A 151 -9.35 6.06 -5.85
C ASP A 151 -8.38 5.35 -4.88
N ALA A 152 -7.07 5.44 -5.12
CA ALA A 152 -6.04 4.70 -4.38
C ALA A 152 -6.30 3.19 -4.36
N VAL A 153 -6.59 2.63 -5.54
CA VAL A 153 -6.90 1.22 -5.73
C VAL A 153 -5.98 0.64 -6.80
N ALA A 154 -5.25 -0.42 -6.43
CA ALA A 154 -4.57 -1.27 -7.39
C ALA A 154 -5.54 -2.34 -7.92
N ARG A 155 -5.50 -2.59 -9.22
CA ARG A 155 -6.32 -3.60 -9.88
C ARG A 155 -5.46 -4.48 -10.77
N VAL A 156 -5.69 -5.79 -10.72
CA VAL A 156 -5.14 -6.75 -11.68
C VAL A 156 -6.31 -7.48 -12.32
N SER A 157 -6.36 -7.50 -13.64
CA SER A 157 -7.42 -8.15 -14.41
C SER A 157 -6.81 -8.97 -15.54
N TYR A 158 -7.31 -10.17 -15.75
CA TYR A 158 -6.93 -11.02 -16.87
C TYR A 158 -8.02 -12.05 -17.12
N ARG A 159 -7.90 -12.79 -18.22
CA ARG A 159 -8.71 -13.97 -18.47
C ARG A 159 -7.84 -15.22 -18.51
N VAL A 160 -8.30 -16.30 -17.88
CA VAL A 160 -7.68 -17.62 -17.91
C VAL A 160 -8.75 -18.62 -18.32
N GLY A 161 -8.48 -19.43 -19.36
CA GLY A 161 -9.47 -20.38 -19.87
C GLY A 161 -10.76 -19.71 -20.35
N GLY A 162 -10.68 -18.44 -20.77
CA GLY A 162 -11.83 -17.63 -21.16
C GLY A 162 -12.62 -17.00 -20.00
N ALA A 163 -12.36 -17.37 -18.75
CA ALA A 163 -13.00 -16.77 -17.58
C ALA A 163 -12.25 -15.53 -17.08
N ALA A 164 -12.97 -14.47 -16.71
CA ALA A 164 -12.38 -13.26 -16.17
C ALA A 164 -11.99 -13.46 -14.70
N CYS A 165 -10.80 -13.03 -14.32
CA CYS A 165 -10.34 -12.95 -12.94
C CYS A 165 -9.91 -11.51 -12.64
N THR A 166 -10.38 -10.96 -11.52
CA THR A 166 -10.06 -9.60 -11.09
C THR A 166 -9.59 -9.61 -9.64
N ARG A 167 -8.53 -8.85 -9.37
CA ARG A 167 -8.05 -8.54 -8.03
C ARG A 167 -8.16 -7.04 -7.81
N THR A 168 -8.78 -6.64 -6.71
CA THR A 168 -8.92 -5.24 -6.27
C THR A 168 -8.23 -5.10 -4.92
N ILE A 169 -7.21 -4.26 -4.82
CA ILE A 169 -6.35 -4.13 -3.65
C ILE A 169 -6.25 -2.67 -3.22
N PHE A 170 -6.49 -2.39 -1.94
CA PHE A 170 -6.28 -1.08 -1.34
C PHE A 170 -5.96 -1.20 0.15
N ALA A 171 -5.21 -0.24 0.68
CA ALA A 171 -5.02 -0.08 2.11
C ALA A 171 -6.01 0.98 2.63
N SER A 172 -6.98 0.55 3.43
CA SER A 172 -8.02 1.43 3.97
C SER A 172 -7.52 2.13 5.22
N PHE A 173 -7.50 3.47 5.21
CA PHE A 173 -7.22 4.25 6.42
C PHE A 173 -8.33 4.11 7.48
N PRO A 174 -9.63 4.25 7.14
CA PRO A 174 -10.70 4.08 8.13
C PRO A 174 -10.74 2.70 8.79
N ALA A 175 -10.46 1.64 8.04
CA ALA A 175 -10.47 0.27 8.57
C ALA A 175 -9.11 -0.17 9.14
N ARG A 176 -8.04 0.62 8.94
CA ARG A 176 -6.65 0.27 9.29
C ARG A 176 -6.24 -1.13 8.80
N ALA A 177 -6.66 -1.49 7.59
CA ALA A 177 -6.46 -2.82 7.03
C ALA A 177 -6.10 -2.75 5.55
N LEU A 178 -5.24 -3.66 5.11
CA LEU A 178 -5.05 -4.00 3.71
C LEU A 178 -6.20 -4.93 3.29
N VAL A 179 -6.91 -4.55 2.23
CA VAL A 179 -8.07 -5.27 1.68
C VAL A 179 -7.72 -5.78 0.30
N ILE A 180 -7.86 -7.08 0.08
CA ILE A 180 -7.61 -7.74 -1.20
C ILE A 180 -8.85 -8.54 -1.57
N ARG A 181 -9.57 -8.10 -2.60
CA ARG A 181 -10.73 -8.78 -3.15
C ARG A 181 -10.34 -9.49 -4.44
N ILE A 182 -10.68 -10.77 -4.55
CA ILE A 182 -10.41 -11.62 -5.70
C ILE A 182 -11.73 -12.18 -6.20
N GLU A 183 -11.99 -12.05 -7.48
CA GLU A 183 -13.26 -12.42 -8.12
C GLU A 183 -12.98 -13.20 -9.41
N THR A 184 -13.83 -14.17 -9.72
CA THR A 184 -13.74 -14.93 -10.97
C THR A 184 -15.12 -15.23 -11.57
N THR A 185 -15.18 -15.30 -12.90
CA THR A 185 -16.35 -15.82 -13.63
C THR A 185 -16.21 -17.28 -14.01
N ALA A 186 -15.11 -17.95 -13.62
CA ALA A 186 -14.84 -19.35 -13.97
C ALA A 186 -15.95 -20.27 -13.43
N PRO A 187 -16.58 -21.15 -14.23
CA PRO A 187 -17.66 -22.02 -13.76
C PRO A 187 -17.32 -22.83 -12.51
N GLU A 188 -16.10 -23.36 -12.43
CA GLU A 188 -15.51 -24.11 -11.32
C GLU A 188 -15.20 -23.27 -10.08
N GLY A 189 -15.22 -21.94 -10.19
CA GLY A 189 -14.90 -21.01 -9.13
C GLY A 189 -13.41 -20.70 -8.99
N LEU A 190 -13.08 -20.03 -7.89
CA LEU A 190 -11.78 -19.50 -7.54
C LEU A 190 -11.12 -20.45 -6.55
N SER A 191 -9.96 -20.99 -6.94
CA SER A 191 -9.15 -21.84 -6.10
C SER A 191 -7.73 -21.31 -5.99
N PHE A 192 -7.25 -21.08 -4.77
CA PHE A 192 -5.89 -20.60 -4.51
C PHE A 192 -5.45 -20.90 -3.07
N ARG A 193 -4.14 -20.86 -2.87
CA ARG A 193 -3.52 -20.82 -1.55
C ARG A 193 -3.04 -19.40 -1.26
N ALA A 194 -3.35 -18.86 -0.10
CA ALA A 194 -2.75 -17.64 0.43
C ALA A 194 -1.80 -18.01 1.56
N SER A 195 -0.59 -17.46 1.59
CA SER A 195 0.37 -17.69 2.68
C SER A 195 1.15 -16.44 3.07
N LEU A 196 1.37 -16.28 4.37
CA LEU A 196 2.27 -15.27 4.93
C LEU A 196 3.66 -15.85 5.10
N SER A 197 4.67 -15.03 4.83
CA SER A 197 6.06 -15.36 5.14
C SER A 197 6.90 -14.11 5.36
N ARG A 198 7.99 -14.25 6.09
CA ARG A 198 9.04 -13.23 6.23
C ARG A 198 10.40 -13.95 6.12
N PRO A 199 11.41 -13.38 5.44
CA PRO A 199 12.69 -14.07 5.23
C PRO A 199 13.43 -14.49 6.51
N LYS A 200 13.23 -13.78 7.63
CA LYS A 200 13.85 -14.07 8.93
C LYS A 200 13.03 -13.48 10.07
N ASP A 201 13.43 -13.78 11.30
CA ASP A 201 12.93 -13.22 12.56
C ASP A 201 11.39 -13.21 12.70
N ALA A 202 10.72 -14.24 12.18
CA ALA A 202 9.27 -14.38 12.26
C ALA A 202 8.85 -15.83 12.42
N THR A 203 7.71 -16.01 13.08
CA THR A 203 6.96 -17.25 13.15
C THR A 203 5.58 -17.00 12.55
N VAL A 204 5.09 -17.95 11.76
CA VAL A 204 3.71 -17.94 11.24
C VAL A 204 2.97 -19.13 11.83
N ALA A 205 1.80 -18.87 12.40
CA ALA A 205 0.96 -19.89 13.00
C ALA A 205 -0.53 -19.54 12.90
N GLN A 206 -1.37 -20.52 13.17
CA GLN A 206 -2.80 -20.31 13.33
C GLN A 206 -3.07 -19.59 14.67
N ASP A 207 -4.00 -18.62 14.65
CA ASP A 207 -4.55 -17.99 15.83
C ASP A 207 -6.09 -17.98 15.73
N GLY A 208 -6.71 -18.99 16.35
CA GLY A 208 -8.15 -19.25 16.22
C GLY A 208 -8.56 -19.50 14.77
N ALA A 209 -9.42 -18.62 14.23
CA ALA A 209 -9.86 -18.65 12.83
C ALA A 209 -9.01 -17.76 11.91
N THR A 210 -7.90 -17.21 12.42
CA THR A 210 -6.97 -16.32 11.71
C THR A 210 -5.59 -16.95 11.57
N VAL A 211 -4.73 -16.33 10.76
CA VAL A 211 -3.30 -16.65 10.72
C VAL A 211 -2.53 -15.45 11.25
N ALA A 212 -1.63 -15.70 12.19
CA ALA A 212 -0.76 -14.70 12.79
C ALA A 212 0.68 -14.90 12.31
N MET A 213 1.32 -13.81 11.91
CA MET A 213 2.77 -13.73 11.71
C MET A 213 3.34 -12.77 12.75
N THR A 214 4.14 -13.29 13.68
CA THR A 214 4.73 -12.53 14.79
C THR A 214 6.24 -12.62 14.76
N GLY A 215 6.92 -11.64 15.34
CA GLY A 215 8.37 -11.66 15.42
C GLY A 215 8.96 -10.37 15.96
N GLN A 216 10.29 -10.29 15.89
CA GLN A 216 11.07 -9.13 16.30
C GLN A 216 12.41 -9.15 15.55
N PRO A 217 12.78 -8.11 14.78
CA PRO A 217 14.07 -8.03 14.13
C PRO A 217 15.23 -8.25 15.12
N GLN A 218 16.18 -9.09 14.75
CA GLN A 218 17.35 -9.42 15.58
C GLN A 218 18.59 -8.63 15.16
N PRO A 219 19.51 -8.30 16.09
CA PRO A 219 19.46 -8.58 17.54
C PRO A 219 18.57 -7.61 18.35
N HIS A 220 18.21 -6.47 17.75
CA HIS A 220 17.36 -5.45 18.36
C HIS A 220 16.35 -4.95 17.33
N GLY A 221 15.13 -4.68 17.80
CA GLY A 221 14.05 -4.14 17.00
C GLY A 221 12.75 -4.17 17.78
N VAL A 222 11.70 -3.65 17.17
CA VAL A 222 10.36 -3.67 17.74
C VAL A 222 9.70 -5.02 17.50
N GLU A 223 8.91 -5.49 18.46
CA GLU A 223 8.06 -6.65 18.25
C GLU A 223 6.97 -6.29 17.25
N PHE A 224 6.52 -7.25 16.45
CA PHE A 224 5.44 -7.04 15.51
C PHE A 224 4.50 -8.23 15.47
N ALA A 225 3.28 -7.94 15.03
CA ALA A 225 2.29 -8.96 14.71
C ALA A 225 1.48 -8.50 13.50
N ALA A 226 1.25 -9.42 12.56
CA ALA A 226 0.31 -9.27 11.47
C ALA A 226 -0.71 -10.40 11.52
N HIS A 227 -1.98 -10.08 11.29
CA HIS A 227 -3.05 -11.08 11.22
C HIS A 227 -3.73 -11.04 9.85
N LEU A 228 -3.97 -12.23 9.29
CA LEU A 228 -4.67 -12.46 8.04
C LEU A 228 -6.00 -13.16 8.33
N ALA A 229 -7.08 -12.68 7.70
CA ALA A 229 -8.36 -13.37 7.60
C ALA A 229 -8.76 -13.57 6.14
N CYS A 230 -9.49 -14.65 5.87
CA CYS A 230 -10.07 -14.95 4.57
C CYS A 230 -11.59 -15.11 4.69
N LEU A 231 -12.35 -14.33 3.91
CA LEU A 231 -13.80 -14.44 3.79
C LEU A 231 -14.15 -14.82 2.34
N ALA A 232 -14.73 -15.99 2.12
CA ALA A 232 -15.13 -16.46 0.79
C ALA A 232 -16.64 -16.40 0.59
N GLU A 233 -17.04 -16.12 -0.65
CA GLU A 233 -18.43 -16.19 -1.11
C GLU A 233 -18.62 -17.48 -1.91
N GLY A 234 -19.23 -18.48 -1.27
CA GLY A 234 -19.29 -19.84 -1.80
C GLY A 234 -17.96 -20.58 -1.66
N GLY A 235 -17.92 -21.81 -2.17
CA GLY A 235 -16.73 -22.68 -2.06
C GLY A 235 -16.42 -23.11 -0.63
N ARG A 236 -15.17 -23.56 -0.42
CA ARG A 236 -14.63 -23.97 0.88
C ARG A 236 -13.38 -23.17 1.21
N VAL A 237 -13.23 -22.81 2.49
CA VAL A 237 -12.00 -22.23 3.03
C VAL A 237 -11.46 -23.19 4.09
N ALA A 238 -10.20 -23.60 3.94
CA ALA A 238 -9.46 -24.36 4.92
C ALA A 238 -8.32 -23.49 5.49
N LEU A 239 -8.20 -23.45 6.81
CA LEU A 239 -7.08 -22.82 7.50
C LEU A 239 -5.86 -23.75 7.42
N GLU A 240 -4.72 -23.22 7.00
CA GLU A 240 -3.42 -23.92 6.96
C GLU A 240 -2.46 -23.30 7.99
N SER A 241 -1.25 -23.86 8.16
CA SER A 241 -0.30 -23.40 9.19
C SER A 241 0.19 -21.96 8.98
N ASP A 242 0.32 -21.55 7.72
CA ASP A 242 0.88 -20.27 7.28
C ASP A 242 -0.14 -19.41 6.50
N GLY A 243 -1.41 -19.82 6.44
CA GLY A 243 -2.37 -19.17 5.56
C GLY A 243 -3.71 -19.88 5.38
N TYR A 244 -4.27 -19.79 4.17
CA TYR A 244 -5.57 -20.35 3.81
C TYR A 244 -5.53 -21.04 2.46
N ARG A 245 -6.30 -22.12 2.32
CA ARG A 245 -6.67 -22.70 1.03
C ARG A 245 -8.13 -22.39 0.74
N VAL A 246 -8.39 -21.79 -0.41
CA VAL A 246 -9.72 -21.50 -0.93
C VAL A 246 -9.97 -22.41 -2.12
N GLU A 247 -11.14 -23.04 -2.17
CA GLU A 247 -11.54 -23.97 -3.24
C GLU A 247 -12.94 -23.64 -3.75
N GLY A 248 -13.06 -23.36 -5.04
CA GLY A 248 -14.35 -23.20 -5.73
C GLY A 248 -15.19 -21.99 -5.28
N ALA A 249 -14.58 -20.93 -4.74
CA ALA A 249 -15.31 -19.73 -4.31
C ALA A 249 -15.72 -18.86 -5.52
N ARG A 250 -16.81 -18.10 -5.46
CA ARG A 250 -17.08 -17.07 -6.49
C ARG A 250 -16.17 -15.86 -6.31
N ALA A 251 -15.89 -15.54 -5.07
CA ALA A 251 -14.98 -14.50 -4.69
C ALA A 251 -14.39 -14.74 -3.30
N ALA A 252 -13.26 -14.12 -3.02
CA ALA A 252 -12.63 -14.13 -1.70
C ALA A 252 -12.13 -12.73 -1.35
N THR A 253 -12.32 -12.33 -0.10
CA THR A 253 -11.78 -11.10 0.49
C THR A 253 -10.77 -11.50 1.55
N LEU A 254 -9.50 -11.14 1.34
CA LEU A 254 -8.45 -11.22 2.34
C LEU A 254 -8.35 -9.87 3.05
N LEU A 255 -8.27 -9.92 4.38
CA LEU A 255 -8.05 -8.77 5.24
C LEU A 255 -6.75 -8.98 6.00
N LEU A 256 -5.84 -8.02 5.92
CA LEU A 256 -4.59 -8.04 6.65
C LEU A 256 -4.45 -6.79 7.51
N THR A 257 -4.06 -6.99 8.76
CA THR A 257 -3.72 -5.91 9.69
C THR A 257 -2.36 -6.20 10.30
N ALA A 258 -1.66 -5.17 10.78
CA ALA A 258 -0.47 -5.35 11.58
C ALA A 258 -0.32 -4.22 12.61
N ALA A 259 0.56 -4.44 13.58
CA ALA A 259 0.99 -3.45 14.55
C ALA A 259 2.39 -3.81 15.09
N THR A 260 3.06 -2.84 15.71
CA THR A 260 4.34 -3.03 16.39
C THR A 260 4.32 -2.55 17.83
N SER A 261 5.33 -2.96 18.60
CA SER A 261 5.54 -2.49 19.97
C SER A 261 5.98 -1.03 20.08
N LEU A 262 6.24 -0.35 18.95
CA LEU A 262 6.49 1.09 18.94
C LEU A 262 5.21 1.89 19.20
N ASP A 263 4.10 1.49 18.57
CA ASP A 263 2.81 2.18 18.68
C ASP A 263 1.97 1.66 19.85
N GLU A 264 2.06 0.36 20.15
CA GLU A 264 1.15 -0.33 21.08
C GLU A 264 1.92 -1.42 21.86
N PRO A 265 1.90 -1.45 23.20
CA PRO A 265 2.65 -2.45 23.98
C PRO A 265 2.32 -3.91 23.68
N ALA A 266 1.12 -4.19 23.16
CA ALA A 266 0.65 -5.53 22.79
C ALA A 266 0.25 -5.58 21.30
N PRO A 267 1.23 -5.64 20.38
CA PRO A 267 0.96 -5.54 18.94
C PRO A 267 0.02 -6.63 18.41
N ALA A 268 0.14 -7.86 18.93
CA ALA A 268 -0.74 -8.96 18.54
C ALA A 268 -2.22 -8.67 18.88
N ALA A 269 -2.49 -8.25 20.12
CA ALA A 269 -3.83 -7.89 20.55
C ALA A 269 -4.39 -6.68 19.76
N ARG A 270 -3.54 -5.70 19.43
CA ARG A 270 -3.93 -4.56 18.59
C ARG A 270 -4.35 -5.03 17.21
N SER A 271 -3.50 -5.78 16.52
CA SER A 271 -3.74 -6.25 15.15
C SER A 271 -5.00 -7.13 15.10
N LEU A 272 -5.15 -8.09 16.01
CA LEU A 272 -6.31 -8.97 16.05
C LEU A 272 -7.63 -8.20 16.28
N ARG A 273 -7.63 -7.21 17.18
CA ARG A 273 -8.82 -6.35 17.43
C ARG A 273 -9.21 -5.52 16.20
N VAL A 274 -8.23 -4.93 15.51
CA VAL A 274 -8.49 -4.17 14.27
C VAL A 274 -9.03 -5.11 13.19
N LEU A 275 -8.45 -6.31 13.05
CA LEU A 275 -8.92 -7.32 12.11
C LEU A 275 -10.36 -7.75 12.42
N ALA A 276 -10.69 -7.99 13.69
CA ALA A 276 -12.04 -8.34 14.10
C ALA A 276 -13.06 -7.26 13.71
N ALA A 277 -12.73 -5.97 13.88
CA ALA A 277 -13.59 -4.86 13.48
C ALA A 277 -13.71 -4.69 11.95
N ALA A 278 -12.64 -4.97 11.19
CA ALA A 278 -12.69 -4.94 9.73
C ALA A 278 -13.52 -6.11 9.17
N ARG A 279 -13.47 -7.28 9.80
CA ARG A 279 -14.20 -8.50 9.40
C ARG A 279 -15.72 -8.40 9.52
N THR A 280 -16.25 -7.47 10.30
CA THR A 280 -17.70 -7.25 10.41
C THR A 280 -18.27 -6.43 9.26
N GLN A 281 -17.42 -5.86 8.41
CA GLN A 281 -17.81 -5.03 7.28
C GLN A 281 -17.74 -5.82 5.97
N SER A 282 -18.70 -5.58 5.08
CA SER A 282 -18.65 -6.12 3.72
C SER A 282 -17.56 -5.43 2.89
N PHE A 283 -17.11 -6.09 1.82
CA PHE A 283 -16.19 -5.47 0.87
C PHE A 283 -16.72 -4.13 0.33
N ALA A 284 -18.02 -4.03 0.05
CA ALA A 284 -18.66 -2.82 -0.41
C ALA A 284 -18.58 -1.68 0.61
N GLN A 285 -18.77 -1.99 1.90
CA GLN A 285 -18.64 -1.00 2.99
C GLN A 285 -17.20 -0.53 3.15
N LEU A 286 -16.24 -1.46 3.17
CA LEU A 286 -14.80 -1.15 3.26
C LEU A 286 -14.33 -0.28 2.08
N SER A 287 -14.76 -0.64 0.87
CA SER A 287 -14.44 0.09 -0.37
C SER A 287 -15.06 1.49 -0.39
N ALA A 288 -16.33 1.64 -0.01
CA ALA A 288 -16.99 2.93 0.06
C ALA A 288 -16.36 3.86 1.10
N ALA A 289 -16.03 3.34 2.30
CA ALA A 289 -15.38 4.10 3.34
C ALA A 289 -13.96 4.55 2.94
N HIS A 290 -13.19 3.65 2.31
CA HIS A 290 -11.88 3.96 1.75
C HIS A 290 -11.97 5.07 0.70
N ALA A 291 -12.85 4.91 -0.29
CA ALA A 291 -13.00 5.89 -1.37
C ALA A 291 -13.44 7.27 -0.84
N ALA A 292 -14.36 7.31 0.14
CA ALA A 292 -14.81 8.56 0.75
C ALA A 292 -13.67 9.29 1.48
N ASP A 293 -12.88 8.58 2.28
CA ASP A 293 -11.72 9.16 2.98
C ASP A 293 -10.65 9.66 2.01
N TYR A 294 -10.23 8.80 1.09
CA TYR A 294 -9.14 9.10 0.16
C TYR A 294 -9.50 10.26 -0.78
N ARG A 295 -10.68 10.20 -1.42
CA ARG A 295 -11.11 11.22 -2.38
C ARG A 295 -11.23 12.60 -1.74
N ARG A 296 -11.58 12.70 -0.45
CA ARG A 296 -11.61 13.97 0.27
C ARG A 296 -10.25 14.67 0.27
N LEU A 297 -9.16 13.91 0.42
CA LEU A 297 -7.79 14.43 0.39
C LEU A 297 -7.31 14.66 -1.05
N PHE A 298 -7.52 13.67 -1.92
CA PHE A 298 -6.99 13.72 -3.28
C PHE A 298 -7.71 14.74 -4.16
N LYS A 299 -9.03 14.92 -4.01
CA LYS A 299 -9.82 15.90 -4.80
C LYS A 299 -9.70 17.34 -4.30
N ALA A 300 -8.95 17.60 -3.22
CA ALA A 300 -8.69 18.95 -2.75
C ALA A 300 -7.93 19.83 -3.77
N LEU A 301 -7.31 19.21 -4.79
CA LEU A 301 -6.71 19.87 -5.93
C LEU A 301 -6.99 19.04 -7.18
N SER A 302 -7.43 19.71 -8.25
CA SER A 302 -7.45 19.16 -9.60
C SER A 302 -6.49 19.95 -10.49
N LEU A 303 -5.79 19.24 -11.35
CA LEU A 303 -4.98 19.79 -12.43
C LEU A 303 -5.23 18.90 -13.63
N GLU A 304 -5.63 19.52 -14.73
CA GLU A 304 -6.04 18.85 -15.97
C GLU A 304 -5.39 19.56 -17.15
N LEU A 305 -5.24 18.84 -18.26
CA LEU A 305 -4.78 19.38 -19.54
C LEU A 305 -5.91 19.21 -20.54
N ASP A 306 -6.13 20.22 -21.39
CA ASP A 306 -7.22 20.25 -22.39
C ASP A 306 -6.98 19.32 -23.60
N THR A 307 -6.14 18.30 -23.43
CA THR A 307 -5.81 17.32 -24.47
C THR A 307 -6.10 15.91 -23.96
N ALA A 308 -6.37 14.97 -24.85
CA ALA A 308 -6.57 13.59 -24.46
C ALA A 308 -5.25 12.94 -24.02
N ALA A 309 -5.29 12.18 -22.93
CA ALA A 309 -4.15 11.38 -22.50
C ALA A 309 -3.85 10.25 -23.50
N PRO A 310 -2.57 9.98 -23.82
CA PRO A 310 -2.20 8.83 -24.64
C PRO A 310 -2.70 7.51 -24.05
N GLN A 311 -3.40 6.71 -24.86
CA GLN A 311 -3.91 5.38 -24.48
C GLN A 311 -2.82 4.30 -24.60
N ARG A 312 -1.69 4.52 -23.92
CA ARG A 312 -0.54 3.58 -23.88
C ARG A 312 -0.15 3.25 -22.43
N PRO A 313 0.42 2.07 -22.17
CA PRO A 313 0.98 1.70 -20.88
C PRO A 313 2.01 2.70 -20.36
N THR A 314 2.09 2.85 -19.04
CA THR A 314 2.94 3.86 -18.38
C THR A 314 4.43 3.65 -18.66
N ASP A 315 4.88 2.40 -18.72
CA ASP A 315 6.25 2.02 -19.09
C ASP A 315 6.59 2.37 -20.54
N GLU A 316 5.67 2.09 -21.49
CA GLU A 316 5.85 2.47 -22.90
C GLU A 316 5.92 4.00 -23.06
N ARG A 317 5.07 4.74 -22.33
CA ARG A 317 5.06 6.21 -22.31
C ARG A 317 6.38 6.75 -21.75
N LEU A 318 6.85 6.21 -20.63
CA LEU A 318 8.13 6.61 -20.03
C LEU A 318 9.31 6.31 -20.95
N ALA A 319 9.31 5.15 -21.63
CA ALA A 319 10.35 4.80 -22.60
C ALA A 319 10.38 5.76 -23.78
N ALA A 320 9.23 6.22 -24.27
CA ALA A 320 9.15 7.21 -25.34
C ALA A 320 9.70 8.58 -24.90
N VAL A 321 9.36 9.03 -23.68
CA VAL A 321 9.90 10.29 -23.13
C VAL A 321 11.42 10.22 -22.95
N LYS A 322 11.95 9.11 -22.46
CA LYS A 322 13.41 8.90 -22.33
C LYS A 322 14.16 8.98 -23.67
N LYS A 323 13.48 8.72 -24.78
CA LYS A 323 14.03 8.84 -26.16
C LYS A 323 13.86 10.25 -26.74
N GLY A 324 13.41 11.23 -25.95
CA GLY A 324 13.20 12.62 -26.38
C GLY A 324 11.78 12.95 -26.82
N GLY A 325 10.82 12.03 -26.67
CA GLY A 325 9.41 12.31 -26.91
C GLY A 325 8.80 13.22 -25.83
N ALA A 326 7.70 13.91 -26.17
CA ALA A 326 6.94 14.73 -25.22
C ALA A 326 5.65 14.00 -24.79
N ASP A 327 5.39 13.94 -23.48
CA ASP A 327 4.14 13.43 -22.91
C ASP A 327 3.74 14.28 -21.69
N PRO A 328 3.07 15.44 -21.91
CA PRO A 328 2.61 16.31 -20.82
C PRO A 328 1.67 15.60 -19.84
N HIS A 329 0.91 14.62 -20.31
CA HIS A 329 0.03 13.81 -19.47
C HIS A 329 0.81 12.86 -18.54
N LEU A 330 2.02 12.45 -18.91
CA LEU A 330 2.88 11.64 -18.04
C LEU A 330 3.44 12.51 -16.93
N ALA A 331 3.82 13.76 -17.23
CA ALA A 331 4.21 14.74 -16.22
C ALA A 331 3.05 15.05 -15.26
N LEU A 332 1.83 15.21 -15.79
CA LEU A 332 0.63 15.39 -14.97
C LEU A 332 0.34 14.17 -14.08
N THR A 333 0.50 12.96 -14.63
CA THR A 333 0.38 11.72 -13.85
C THR A 333 1.40 11.67 -12.73
N TYR A 334 2.66 12.06 -13.00
CA TYR A 334 3.73 12.11 -11.99
C TYR A 334 3.45 13.13 -10.88
N PHE A 335 2.92 14.31 -11.22
CA PHE A 335 2.47 15.30 -10.24
C PHE A 335 1.40 14.73 -9.30
N HIS A 336 0.36 14.11 -9.86
CA HIS A 336 -0.69 13.46 -9.07
C HIS A 336 -0.17 12.26 -8.29
N TYR A 337 0.83 11.55 -8.82
CA TYR A 337 1.48 10.43 -8.13
C TYR A 337 2.23 10.88 -6.87
N GLY A 338 2.90 12.04 -6.90
CA GLY A 338 3.52 12.61 -5.69
C GLY A 338 2.50 12.90 -4.58
N ARG A 339 1.34 13.46 -4.94
CA ARG A 339 0.22 13.69 -4.00
C ARG A 339 -0.34 12.38 -3.45
N TYR A 340 -0.56 11.41 -4.33
CA TYR A 340 -0.99 10.07 -3.96
C TYR A 340 -0.04 9.42 -2.96
N LEU A 341 1.28 9.43 -3.24
CA LEU A 341 2.29 8.81 -2.39
C LEU A 341 2.28 9.43 -0.99
N LEU A 342 2.20 10.76 -0.88
CA LEU A 342 2.12 11.44 0.42
C LEU A 342 0.87 11.04 1.21
N ILE A 343 -0.31 10.95 0.56
CA ILE A 343 -1.54 10.47 1.20
C ILE A 343 -1.39 9.00 1.62
N ALA A 344 -0.73 8.18 0.81
CA ALA A 344 -0.57 6.75 1.06
C ALA A 344 0.48 6.43 2.12
N SER A 345 1.46 7.31 2.38
CA SER A 345 2.57 7.06 3.31
C SER A 345 2.59 7.95 4.56
N SER A 346 1.87 9.08 4.58
CA SER A 346 1.86 10.01 5.71
C SER A 346 0.45 10.47 6.05
N ARG A 347 -0.15 9.80 7.03
CA ARG A 347 -1.50 10.09 7.54
C ARG A 347 -1.44 10.46 9.01
N ALA A 348 -2.48 11.11 9.51
CA ALA A 348 -2.56 11.47 10.92
C ALA A 348 -2.41 10.21 11.80
N GLY A 349 -1.47 10.26 12.75
CA GLY A 349 -1.12 9.13 13.61
C GLY A 349 -0.05 8.20 13.04
N SER A 350 0.38 8.40 11.78
CA SER A 350 1.52 7.67 11.23
C SER A 350 2.86 8.35 11.56
N LEU A 351 3.95 7.59 11.57
CA LEU A 351 5.29 8.15 11.36
C LEU A 351 5.35 8.95 10.04
N PRO A 352 6.25 9.94 9.93
CA PRO A 352 6.49 10.63 8.66
C PRO A 352 7.03 9.66 7.60
N ALA A 353 6.79 9.97 6.33
CA ALA A 353 7.35 9.20 5.22
C ALA A 353 8.88 9.19 5.30
N ASN A 354 9.48 8.00 5.20
CA ASN A 354 10.93 7.83 5.20
C ASN A 354 11.49 7.92 3.76
N LEU A 355 12.66 7.32 3.49
CA LEU A 355 13.29 7.36 2.16
C LEU A 355 12.56 6.53 1.08
N GLN A 356 11.64 5.62 1.45
CA GLN A 356 10.93 4.69 0.56
C GLN A 356 9.43 4.66 0.85
#